data_AF-A0A1G6IQB5-F1
#
_entry.id   AF-A0A1G6IQB5-F1
#
_cell.length_a   1.000
_cell.length_b   1.000
_cell.length_c   1.000
_cell.angle_alpha   90.00
_cell.angle_beta   90.00
_cell.angle_gamma   90.00
#
_symmetry.space_group_name_H-M   'P 1'
#
loop_
_entity.id
_entity.type
_entity.pdbx_description
1 polymer ?
#
loop_
_entity_poly.entity_id
_entity_poly.type
_entity_poly.pdbx_seq_one_letter_code
_entity_poly.pdbx_strand_id
1 'polypeptide(L)' 'MRRINGGQSALIHMEPAPARVWLVQCPPGMLANGHSIKRFSNVQAFEGYVRQVRDMGMTVRFDSPFAAVVEASA' A
#
# COMPACT_ATOMS: atom_id res chain seq x y z
N MET A 1 36.60 -12.84 43.05
CA MET A 1 35.14 -12.60 43.01
C MET A 1 34.73 -12.29 41.57
N ARG A 2 34.04 -13.20 40.88
CA ARG A 2 33.51 -13.00 39.51
C ARG A 2 32.17 -12.28 39.60
N ARG A 3 32.05 -11.10 38.99
CA ARG A 3 30.76 -10.40 38.84
C ARG A 3 29.99 -11.04 37.70
N ILE A 4 28.80 -11.53 38.02
CA ILE A 4 27.81 -12.04 37.08
C ILE A 4 27.26 -10.88 36.25
N ASN A 5 27.34 -11.00 34.93
CA ASN A 5 26.73 -10.07 33.99
C ASN A 5 25.22 -10.06 34.19
N GLY A 6 24.68 -8.89 34.56
CA GLY A 6 23.25 -8.64 34.54
C GLY A 6 22.75 -8.78 33.11
N GLY A 7 21.74 -9.64 32.93
CA GLY A 7 21.09 -9.89 31.65
C GLY A 7 20.60 -8.57 31.06
N GLN A 8 21.33 -8.11 30.05
CA GLN A 8 20.85 -7.09 29.15
C GLN A 8 19.77 -7.78 28.30
N SER A 9 18.52 -7.70 28.75
CA SER A 9 17.36 -8.06 27.95
C SER A 9 17.53 -7.37 26.60
N ALA A 10 17.84 -8.17 25.58
CA ALA A 10 17.79 -7.72 24.21
C ALA A 10 16.33 -7.32 23.95
N LEU A 11 16.03 -6.03 24.09
CA LEU A 11 14.91 -5.42 23.42
C LEU A 11 15.19 -5.67 21.94
N ILE A 12 14.63 -6.77 21.43
CA ILE A 12 14.56 -7.03 20.01
C ILE A 12 13.90 -5.77 19.46
N HIS A 13 14.69 -4.91 18.83
CA HIS A 13 14.17 -3.92 17.92
C HIS A 13 13.48 -4.72 16.82
N MET A 14 12.21 -5.06 17.06
CA MET A 14 11.30 -5.41 15.98
C MET A 14 11.24 -4.13 15.17
N GLU A 15 12.06 -4.05 14.13
CA GLU A 15 11.85 -3.03 13.12
C GLU A 15 10.36 -3.13 12.75
N PRO A 16 9.60 -2.02 12.83
CA PRO A 16 8.19 -2.06 12.53
C PRO A 16 8.08 -2.68 11.13
N ALA A 17 7.32 -3.78 11.03
CA ALA A 17 7.10 -4.46 9.76
C ALA A 17 6.79 -3.39 8.71
N PRO A 18 7.42 -3.42 7.52
CA PRO A 18 7.31 -2.35 6.54
C PRO A 18 5.82 -2.03 6.38
N ALA A 19 5.46 -0.77 6.63
CA ALA A 19 4.08 -0.32 6.54
C ALA A 19 3.56 -0.77 5.18
N ARG A 20 2.58 -1.69 5.17
CA ARG A 20 2.06 -2.23 3.91
C ARG A 20 1.38 -1.07 3.19
N VAL A 21 1.95 -0.66 2.07
CA VAL A 21 1.38 0.37 1.22
C VAL A 21 0.73 -0.31 0.04
N TRP A 22 -0.53 0.01 -0.22
CA TRP A 22 -1.22 -0.39 -1.44
C TRP A 22 -1.17 0.74 -2.46
N LEU A 23 -0.92 0.39 -3.71
CA LEU A 23 -0.70 1.30 -4.81
C LEU A 23 -1.74 1.05 -5.90
N VAL A 24 -2.32 2.14 -6.42
CA VAL A 24 -3.15 2.08 -7.63
C VAL A 24 -2.59 3.06 -8.65
N GLN A 25 -2.05 2.54 -9.74
CA GLN A 25 -1.67 3.33 -10.89
C GLN A 25 -2.93 3.70 -11.66
N CYS A 26 -3.10 4.99 -11.95
CA CYS A 26 -4.26 5.57 -12.59
C CYS A 26 -3.85 6.18 -13.94
N PRO A 27 -4.72 6.16 -14.96
CA PRO A 27 -4.47 6.81 -16.24
C PRO A 27 -4.30 8.34 -16.08
N PRO A 28 -3.66 9.01 -17.06
CA PRO A 28 -3.51 10.45 -17.04
C PRO A 28 -4.85 11.18 -16.87
N GLY A 29 -4.89 12.19 -16.00
CA GLY A 29 -6.10 12.99 -15.75
C GLY A 29 -7.06 12.41 -14.71
N MET A 30 -6.85 11.17 -14.24
CA MET A 30 -7.70 10.57 -13.20
C MET A 30 -7.39 11.09 -11.80
N LEU A 31 -6.13 11.44 -11.51
CA LEU A 31 -5.73 12.08 -10.27
C LEU A 31 -5.35 13.54 -10.50
N ALA A 32 -5.59 14.37 -9.49
CA ALA A 32 -5.20 15.77 -9.52
C ALA A 32 -3.67 15.96 -9.55
N ASN A 33 -3.23 17.15 -9.99
CA ASN A 33 -1.84 17.58 -9.94
C ASN A 33 -0.85 16.70 -10.73
N GLY A 34 -1.32 16.06 -11.81
CA GLY A 34 -0.47 15.21 -12.65
C GLY A 34 -0.01 13.92 -11.97
N HIS A 35 -0.62 13.55 -10.83
CA HIS A 35 -0.32 12.28 -10.19
C HIS A 35 -0.86 11.13 -11.05
N SER A 36 -0.12 10.03 -11.07
CA SER A 36 -0.50 8.79 -11.76
C SER A 36 -0.59 7.61 -10.80
N ILE A 37 -0.25 7.79 -9.52
CA ILE A 37 -0.28 6.73 -8.51
C ILE A 37 -0.99 7.24 -7.27
N LYS A 38 -2.03 6.52 -6.86
CA LYS A 38 -2.71 6.73 -5.58
C LYS A 38 -2.18 5.71 -4.58
N ARG A 39 -1.82 6.19 -3.38
CA ARG A 39 -1.25 5.37 -2.31
C ARG A 39 -2.24 5.24 -1.16
N PHE A 40 -2.30 4.05 -0.58
CA PHE A 40 -3.16 3.75 0.56
C PHE A 40 -2.33 3.07 1.65
N SER A 41 -2.59 3.43 2.90
CA SER A 41 -2.05 2.79 4.10
C SER A 41 -3.06 1.87 4.79
N ASN A 42 -4.27 1.73 4.21
CA ASN A 42 -5.36 0.89 4.71
C ASN A 42 -5.95 0.07 3.56
N VAL A 43 -6.04 -1.25 3.75
CA VAL A 43 -6.63 -2.18 2.77
C VAL A 43 -8.09 -1.85 2.45
N GLN A 44 -8.89 -1.43 3.44
CA GLN A 44 -10.30 -1.08 3.20
C GLN A 44 -10.44 0.14 2.29
N ALA A 45 -9.54 1.12 2.44
CA ALA A 45 -9.52 2.31 1.58
C ALA A 45 -9.08 1.96 0.16
N PHE A 46 -8.12 1.04 0.03
CA PHE A 46 -7.69 0.51 -1.27
C PHE A 46 -8.82 -0.25 -1.98
N GLU A 47 -9.46 -1.20 -1.31
CA GLU A 47 -10.57 -1.98 -1.87
C GLU A 47 -11.77 -1.10 -2.21
N GLY A 48 -12.10 -0.14 -1.34
CA GLY A 48 -13.16 0.84 -1.59
C GLY A 48 -12.88 1.69 -2.84
N TYR A 49 -11.62 2.11 -3.04
CA TYR A 49 -11.25 2.83 -4.24
C TYR A 49 -11.33 1.94 -5.49
N VAL A 50 -10.82 0.71 -5.44
CA VAL A 50 -10.93 -0.23 -6.58
C VAL A 50 -12.40 -0.44 -6.97
N ARG A 51 -13.29 -0.61 -5.99
CA ARG A 51 -14.72 -0.74 -6.24
C ARG A 51 -15.30 0.51 -6.89
N GLN A 52 -14.98 1.70 -6.38
CA GLN A 52 -15.42 2.96 -6.98
C GLN A 52 -14.97 3.09 -8.44
N VAL A 53 -13.71 2.74 -8.74
CA VAL A 53 -13.18 2.78 -10.11
C VAL A 53 -13.93 1.82 -11.04
N ARG A 54 -14.26 0.62 -10.56
CA ARG A 54 -15.08 -0.35 -11.31
C ARG A 54 -16.51 0.14 -11.52
N ASP A 55 -17.12 0.76 -10.52
CA ASP A 55 -18.46 1.36 -10.62
C ASP A 55 -18.50 2.52 -11.63
N MET A 56 -17.37 3.19 -11.86
CA MET A 56 -17.20 4.19 -12.93
C MET A 56 -17.02 3.56 -14.33
N GLY A 57 -17.05 2.23 -14.47
CA GLY A 57 -16.90 1.53 -15.75
C GLY A 57 -15.45 1.33 -16.22
N MET A 58 -14.46 1.61 -15.36
CA MET A 58 -13.05 1.37 -15.68
C MET A 58 -12.61 -0.04 -15.30
N THR A 59 -11.64 -0.56 -16.03
CA THR A 59 -11.04 -1.86 -15.75
C THR A 59 -9.91 -1.72 -14.73
N VAL A 60 -9.85 -2.61 -13.74
CA VAL A 60 -8.76 -2.65 -12.75
C VAL A 60 -8.03 -3.97 -12.86
N ARG A 61 -6.76 -3.90 -13.27
CA ARG A 61 -5.81 -5.02 -13.38
C ARG A 61 -4.92 -5.05 -12.14
N PHE A 62 -4.67 -6.23 -11.57
CA PHE A 62 -3.78 -6.37 -10.41
C PHE A 62 -2.44 -6.94 -10.85
N ASP A 63 -1.36 -6.20 -10.61
CA ASP A 63 0.01 -6.69 -10.83
C ASP A 63 0.53 -7.45 -9.60
N SER A 64 0.02 -7.11 -8.42
CA SER A 64 0.30 -7.83 -7.16
C SER A 64 -0.85 -7.65 -6.16
N PRO A 65 -0.85 -8.37 -5.01
CA PRO A 65 -1.81 -8.14 -3.94
C PRO A 65 -1.80 -6.71 -3.36
N PHE A 66 -0.75 -5.94 -3.64
CA PHE A 66 -0.56 -4.57 -3.13
C PHE A 66 -0.50 -3.53 -4.25
N ALA A 67 -0.64 -3.92 -5.52
CA ALA A 67 -0.50 -3.03 -6.66
C ALA A 67 -1.55 -3.34 -7.72
N ALA A 68 -2.32 -2.32 -8.10
CA ALA A 68 -3.28 -2.38 -9.18
C ALA A 68 -3.05 -1.25 -10.19
N VAL A 69 -3.52 -1.46 -11.42
CA VAL A 69 -3.49 -0.52 -12.53
C VAL A 69 -4.91 -0.33 -13.01
N VAL A 70 -5.32 0.92 -13.17
CA VAL A 70 -6.59 1.29 -13.79
C VAL A 70 -6.35 1.47 -15.28
N GLU A 71 -7.13 0.77 -16.08
CA GLU A 71 -7.15 0.89 -17.53
C GLU A 71 -8.41 1.67 -17.91
N ALA A 72 -8.23 2.75 -18.66
CA ALA A 72 -9.36 3.44 -19.27
C ALA A 72 -9.96 2.49 -20.31
N SER A 73 -11.22 2.07 -20.11
CA SER A 73 -11.96 1.41 -21.19
C SER A 73 -12.05 2.36 -22.37
N ALA A 74 -11.58 1.90 -23.52
CA ALA A 74 -11.69 2.60 -24.80
C ALA A 74 -13.14 2.81 -25.22
#